data_AF-A0A9W5YVG8-F1
#
_entry.id   AF-A0A9W5YVG8-F1
#
_cell.length_a   1.000
_cell.length_b   1.000
_cell.length_c   1.000
_cell.angle_alpha   90.00
_cell.angle_beta   90.00
_cell.angle_gamma   90.00
#
_symmetry.space_group_name_H-M   'P 1'
#
loop_
_entity.id
_entity.type
_entity.pdbx_description
1 polymer ?
#
loop_
_entity_poly.entity_id
_entity_poly.type
_entity_poly.pdbx_seq_one_letter_code
_entity_poly.pdbx_strand_id
1 'polypeptide(L)'
;MRLSSRKLITSILVSQALAGPVDPVVGVCQELAQLNSKGTILPSSSNYTTLSDDNWSATAWAKPSCIVQPKHVTDLQAIVRLVTRDQVPFAIRSGGHMPSPLGANINRGVLIDMSGFDSFEYNPSSQLVTIGIGQRWKTVYEQLDAYNRTAVGGRVTDVGVGGLILGSGLSYLSDLYGLACDNVVDFEIVLANGSVTHANAHDHQDLFWALKGGANNFGIVTTATLKTYPMGPVWGGIKWYAIDQLPAIMDALHEYQTTPNKDPYANLMVEAVPLNNNSSGVILNLVYLKPEVSPAAFAPFYSLPTVLDTTKIQSFVEFMSGTVLPDLPRWDWHATSFVPSPTLYPKIADYFLHPNASASASLARLQTIKSHTLSVGLQPISASAVLAGQEAGGGNALGLQAVNQTWMVLDIGWSLEDDDGRAHNATAGVRAEMEALSRQEGSYVEYIFMNDASWDQPVIAHYGEESVRKLRDVQRRYDPLRVFQRLVPGGFKLPE
;
A
#
# COMPACT_ATOMS: atom_id res chain seq x y z
N MET A 1 -19.48 54.24 77.72
CA MET A 1 -19.93 54.99 76.54
C MET A 1 -19.38 54.27 75.30
N ARG A 2 -20.32 53.69 74.55
CA ARG A 2 -20.30 52.90 73.29
C ARG A 2 -18.98 52.62 72.52
N LEU A 3 -18.78 51.31 72.28
CA LEU A 3 -18.01 50.70 71.21
C LEU A 3 -18.48 51.14 69.81
N SER A 4 -17.55 51.26 68.86
CA SER A 4 -17.85 51.18 67.42
C SER A 4 -16.68 50.54 66.69
N SER A 5 -16.80 49.23 66.47
CA SER A 5 -15.96 48.40 65.62
C SER A 5 -16.33 48.63 64.14
N ARG A 6 -15.41 49.20 63.35
CA ARG A 6 -15.52 49.22 61.89
C ARG A 6 -14.97 47.90 61.33
N LYS A 7 -15.85 47.02 60.85
CA LYS A 7 -15.47 45.86 60.02
C LYS A 7 -15.16 46.33 58.61
N LEU A 8 -13.93 46.09 58.15
CA LEU A 8 -13.56 46.12 56.73
C LEU A 8 -14.21 44.89 56.08
N ILE A 9 -15.10 45.09 55.10
CA ILE A 9 -15.59 44.01 54.24
C ILE A 9 -14.68 44.00 53.01
N THR A 10 -13.73 43.08 52.98
CA THR A 10 -12.95 42.76 51.79
C THR A 10 -13.79 41.84 50.91
N SER A 11 -14.34 42.37 49.82
CA SER A 11 -15.02 41.55 48.81
C SER A 11 -13.96 40.74 48.05
N ILE A 12 -13.98 39.42 48.23
CA ILE A 12 -13.18 38.49 47.41
C ILE A 12 -13.98 38.24 46.13
N LEU A 13 -13.58 38.90 45.04
CA LEU A 13 -13.96 38.52 43.69
C LEU A 13 -13.23 37.21 43.35
N VAL A 14 -13.93 36.08 43.45
CA VAL A 14 -13.47 34.82 42.87
C VAL A 14 -13.59 34.97 41.36
N SER A 15 -12.45 35.21 40.70
CA SER A 15 -12.32 35.08 39.25
C SER A 15 -12.50 33.60 38.91
N GLN A 16 -13.71 33.22 38.45
CA GLN A 16 -13.86 31.99 37.68
C GLN A 16 -13.04 32.16 36.40
N ALA A 17 -11.89 31.48 36.34
CA ALA A 17 -11.19 31.29 35.09
C ALA A 17 -12.11 30.49 34.17
N LEU A 18 -12.73 31.16 33.19
CA LEU A 18 -13.35 30.50 32.05
C LEU A 18 -12.23 29.70 31.38
N ALA A 19 -12.31 28.38 31.46
CA ALA A 19 -11.46 27.51 30.67
C ALA A 19 -11.62 27.93 29.20
N GLY A 20 -10.52 28.23 28.52
CA GLY A 20 -10.53 28.51 27.08
C GLY A 20 -11.19 27.35 26.32
N PRO A 21 -11.63 27.58 25.07
CA PRO A 21 -12.21 26.51 24.26
C PRO A 21 -11.24 25.32 24.23
N VAL A 22 -11.70 24.16 24.72
CA VAL A 22 -10.94 22.91 24.67
C VAL A 22 -10.69 22.60 23.21
N ASP A 23 -9.45 22.28 22.86
CA ASP A 23 -9.10 21.80 21.52
C ASP A 23 -10.08 20.68 21.13
N PRO A 24 -10.86 20.82 20.03
CA PRO A 24 -11.86 19.83 19.62
C PRO A 24 -11.29 18.41 19.55
N VAL A 25 -10.02 18.26 19.16
CA VAL A 25 -9.36 16.95 19.08
C VAL A 25 -9.16 16.35 20.47
N VAL A 26 -8.79 17.16 21.46
CA VAL A 26 -8.64 16.70 22.86
C VAL A 26 -10.00 16.31 23.44
N GLY A 27 -11.04 17.08 23.18
CA GLY A 27 -12.41 16.76 23.60
C GLY A 27 -12.89 15.43 23.02
N VAL A 28 -12.69 15.22 21.72
CA VAL A 28 -13.00 13.95 21.03
C VAL A 28 -12.23 12.78 21.62
N CYS A 29 -10.92 12.92 21.85
CA CYS A 29 -10.12 11.85 22.47
C CYS A 29 -10.57 11.51 23.89
N GLN A 30 -11.05 12.48 24.67
CA GLN A 30 -11.62 12.24 25.99
C GLN A 30 -12.98 11.52 25.91
N GLU A 31 -13.85 11.90 24.98
CA GLU A 31 -15.15 11.22 24.76
C GLU A 31 -14.90 9.77 24.28
N LEU A 32 -13.95 9.55 23.38
CA LEU A 32 -13.54 8.20 22.95
C LEU A 32 -12.99 7.36 24.10
N ALA A 33 -12.18 7.94 24.98
CA ALA A 33 -11.68 7.25 26.17
C ALA A 33 -12.78 6.87 27.16
N GLN A 34 -13.92 7.59 27.16
CA GLN A 34 -15.10 7.22 27.96
C GLN A 34 -15.94 6.12 27.28
N LEU A 35 -16.11 6.20 25.96
CA LEU A 35 -16.88 5.23 25.17
C LEU A 35 -16.16 3.88 25.01
N ASN A 36 -14.84 3.91 24.81
CA ASN A 36 -14.00 2.75 24.57
C ASN A 36 -12.67 2.88 25.35
N SER A 37 -12.76 2.80 26.67
CA SER A 37 -11.61 3.00 27.58
C SER A 37 -10.47 2.02 27.39
N LYS A 38 -10.75 0.79 26.92
CA LYS A 38 -9.72 -0.22 26.64
C LYS A 38 -9.14 -0.11 25.24
N GLY A 39 -9.88 0.45 24.28
CA GLY A 39 -9.44 0.62 22.90
C GLY A 39 -8.94 2.03 22.59
N THR A 40 -8.95 2.97 23.54
CA THR A 40 -8.42 4.33 23.34
C THR A 40 -7.10 4.51 24.08
N ILE A 41 -6.05 4.81 23.32
CA ILE A 41 -4.69 5.00 23.79
C ILE A 41 -4.36 6.49 23.73
N LEU A 42 -4.14 7.08 24.90
CA LEU A 42 -3.73 8.48 25.04
C LEU A 42 -2.20 8.59 25.07
N PRO A 43 -1.62 9.78 24.82
CA PRO A 43 -0.17 9.98 24.88
C PRO A 43 0.49 9.63 26.23
N SER A 44 -0.30 9.59 27.31
CA SER A 44 0.16 9.17 28.64
C SER A 44 0.25 7.64 28.81
N SER A 45 -0.29 6.85 27.89
CA SER A 45 -0.26 5.39 27.95
C SER A 45 1.12 4.85 27.57
N SER A 46 1.59 3.81 28.26
CA SER A 46 2.94 3.26 28.05
C SER A 46 3.15 2.65 26.66
N ASN A 47 2.10 2.16 26.02
CA ASN A 47 2.14 1.59 24.67
C ASN A 47 1.92 2.62 23.55
N TYR A 48 1.72 3.90 23.87
CA TYR A 48 1.41 4.92 22.87
C TYR A 48 2.51 5.03 21.80
N THR A 49 3.78 5.14 22.19
CA THR A 49 4.89 5.30 21.24
C THR A 49 5.03 4.08 20.33
N THR A 50 4.93 2.87 20.89
CA THR A 50 4.97 1.64 20.09
C THR A 50 3.88 1.63 19.03
N LEU A 51 2.66 2.03 19.38
CA LEU A 51 1.56 2.09 18.42
C LEU A 51 1.67 3.28 17.46
N SER A 52 2.15 4.45 17.89
CA SER A 52 2.33 5.60 17.00
C SER A 52 3.39 5.35 15.94
N ASP A 53 4.40 4.53 16.27
CA ASP A 53 5.56 4.27 15.43
C ASP A 53 5.46 2.89 14.73
N ASP A 54 4.30 2.23 14.77
CA ASP A 54 4.08 0.89 14.18
C ASP A 54 4.00 0.87 12.64
N ASN A 55 3.99 2.04 12.00
CA ASN A 55 4.08 2.11 10.54
C ASN A 55 5.46 1.60 10.07
N TRP A 56 5.46 0.85 8.97
CA TRP A 56 6.62 0.10 8.48
C TRP A 56 7.86 0.97 8.20
N SER A 57 7.65 2.20 7.69
CA SER A 57 8.71 3.17 7.48
C SER A 57 8.58 4.33 8.45
N ALA A 58 9.72 4.77 9.01
CA ALA A 58 9.79 5.92 9.90
C ALA A 58 9.49 7.27 9.22
N THR A 59 9.42 7.32 7.88
CA THR A 59 8.88 8.48 7.14
C THR A 59 7.37 8.65 7.34
N ALA A 60 6.67 7.60 7.77
CA ALA A 60 5.24 7.60 8.05
C ALA A 60 4.90 7.66 9.56
N TRP A 61 5.89 7.79 10.44
CA TRP A 61 5.65 7.98 11.88
C TRP A 61 5.08 9.38 12.16
N ALA A 62 4.12 9.45 13.07
CA ALA A 62 3.47 10.70 13.45
C ALA A 62 3.00 10.65 14.90
N LYS A 63 2.45 11.76 15.41
CA LYS A 63 2.01 11.91 16.81
C LYS A 63 0.51 12.21 16.89
N PRO A 64 -0.35 11.17 16.87
CA PRO A 64 -1.80 11.33 17.07
C PRO A 64 -2.13 11.92 18.45
N SER A 65 -3.22 12.67 18.55
CA SER A 65 -3.74 13.12 19.86
C SER A 65 -4.30 11.95 20.68
N CYS A 66 -4.78 10.91 20.01
CA CYS A 66 -5.07 9.59 20.56
C CYS A 66 -5.11 8.55 19.45
N ILE A 67 -4.95 7.28 19.81
CA ILE A 67 -5.09 6.12 18.93
C ILE A 67 -6.31 5.34 19.40
N VAL A 68 -7.20 4.93 18.49
CA VAL A 68 -8.35 4.08 18.79
C VAL A 68 -8.28 2.77 18.02
N GLN A 69 -8.48 1.67 18.73
CA GLN A 69 -8.49 0.30 18.21
C GLN A 69 -9.90 -0.30 18.35
N PRO A 70 -10.83 0.03 17.44
CA PRO A 70 -12.15 -0.59 17.41
C PRO A 70 -12.05 -2.10 17.13
N LYS A 71 -12.89 -2.88 17.80
CA LYS A 71 -12.99 -4.34 17.58
C LYS A 71 -14.31 -4.76 16.95
N HIS A 72 -15.33 -3.92 17.12
CA HIS A 72 -16.65 -4.15 16.56
C HIS A 72 -17.06 -3.00 15.66
N VAL A 73 -17.91 -3.31 14.68
CA VAL A 73 -18.48 -2.32 13.77
C VAL A 73 -19.17 -1.19 14.55
N THR A 74 -19.86 -1.50 15.65
CA THR A 74 -20.51 -0.51 16.52
C THR A 74 -19.55 0.51 17.13
N ASP A 75 -18.33 0.09 17.49
CA ASP A 75 -17.30 0.99 18.01
C ASP A 75 -16.85 1.95 16.91
N LEU A 76 -16.60 1.41 15.71
CA LEU A 76 -16.20 2.19 14.56
C LEU A 76 -17.28 3.19 14.12
N GLN A 77 -18.56 2.79 14.14
CA GLN A 77 -19.67 3.71 13.87
C GLN A 77 -19.69 4.87 14.87
N ALA A 78 -19.47 4.61 16.16
CA ALA A 78 -19.41 5.65 17.19
C ALA A 78 -18.22 6.59 16.94
N ILE A 79 -17.03 6.04 16.66
CA ILE A 79 -15.83 6.82 16.33
C ILE A 79 -16.06 7.71 15.11
N VAL A 80 -16.56 7.15 14.00
CA VAL A 80 -16.78 7.89 12.75
C VAL A 80 -17.80 9.01 12.93
N ARG A 81 -18.91 8.75 13.63
CA ARG A 81 -19.91 9.80 13.94
C ARG A 81 -19.29 10.92 14.76
N LEU A 82 -18.44 10.59 15.73
CA LEU A 82 -17.81 11.56 16.61
C LEU A 82 -16.84 12.47 15.85
N VAL A 83 -15.87 11.90 15.12
CA VAL A 83 -14.90 12.68 14.35
C VAL A 83 -15.57 13.51 13.25
N THR A 84 -16.66 13.00 12.66
CA THR A 84 -17.45 13.72 11.67
C THR A 84 -18.26 14.87 12.29
N ARG A 85 -18.95 14.63 13.41
CA ARG A 85 -19.73 15.65 14.13
C ARG A 85 -18.85 16.83 14.53
N ASP A 86 -17.67 16.56 15.07
CA ASP A 86 -16.79 17.58 15.65
C ASP A 86 -15.71 18.06 14.66
N GLN A 87 -15.76 17.61 13.41
CA GLN A 87 -14.84 18.00 12.33
C GLN A 87 -13.36 17.75 12.70
N VAL A 88 -13.09 16.65 13.40
CA VAL A 88 -11.75 16.29 13.87
C VAL A 88 -11.02 15.50 12.78
N PRO A 89 -9.80 15.91 12.38
CA PRO A 89 -8.98 15.14 11.46
C PRO A 89 -8.63 13.76 12.01
N PHE A 90 -8.63 12.75 11.14
CA PHE A 90 -8.31 11.38 11.50
C PHE A 90 -7.53 10.66 10.39
N ALA A 91 -6.77 9.63 10.77
CA ALA A 91 -6.15 8.70 9.83
C ALA A 91 -6.64 7.28 10.08
N ILE A 92 -6.53 6.43 9.08
CA ILE A 92 -6.97 5.04 9.13
C ILE A 92 -5.75 4.16 8.86
N ARG A 93 -5.44 3.24 9.77
CA ARG A 93 -4.33 2.29 9.62
C ARG A 93 -4.86 0.87 9.58
N SER A 94 -4.57 0.17 8.49
CA SER A 94 -4.61 -1.30 8.42
C SER A 94 -3.24 -1.83 8.89
N GLY A 95 -2.38 -2.32 7.99
CA GLY A 95 -1.01 -2.77 8.34
C GLY A 95 0.07 -1.69 8.31
N GLY A 96 -0.24 -0.44 7.94
CA GLY A 96 0.72 0.68 8.03
C GLY A 96 1.96 0.59 7.11
N HIS A 97 1.89 -0.18 6.02
CA HIS A 97 3.05 -0.54 5.20
C HIS A 97 3.48 0.52 4.16
N MET A 98 2.62 1.48 3.84
CA MET A 98 2.95 2.53 2.87
C MET A 98 3.89 3.57 3.50
N PRO A 99 5.06 3.88 2.89
CA PRO A 99 6.01 4.87 3.41
C PRO A 99 5.58 6.31 3.11
N SER A 100 4.27 6.58 3.21
CA SER A 100 3.66 7.86 2.92
C SER A 100 3.38 8.63 4.22
N PRO A 101 3.98 9.81 4.40
CA PRO A 101 3.64 10.70 5.51
C PRO A 101 2.13 10.92 5.55
N LEU A 102 1.55 10.82 6.75
CA LEU A 102 0.11 11.02 7.03
C LEU A 102 -0.86 10.04 6.32
N GLY A 103 -0.36 9.08 5.54
CA GLY A 103 -1.21 8.15 4.77
C GLY A 103 -1.96 7.15 5.65
N ALA A 104 -1.26 6.60 6.64
CA ALA A 104 -1.79 5.66 7.62
C ALA A 104 -1.43 6.08 9.06
N ASN A 105 -1.22 7.38 9.29
CA ASN A 105 -0.94 7.99 10.59
C ASN A 105 -1.30 9.48 10.56
N ILE A 106 -1.28 10.19 11.70
CA ILE A 106 -1.64 11.62 11.75
C ILE A 106 -0.96 12.37 12.88
N ASN A 107 -0.65 13.65 12.66
CA ASN A 107 -0.25 14.57 13.72
C ASN A 107 -1.46 15.36 14.23
N ARG A 108 -1.64 15.44 15.55
CA ARG A 108 -2.71 16.23 16.20
C ARG A 108 -4.13 15.86 15.71
N GLY A 109 -4.38 14.58 15.49
CA GLY A 109 -5.68 14.03 15.10
C GLY A 109 -5.93 12.68 15.75
N VAL A 110 -6.98 11.98 15.33
CA VAL A 110 -7.29 10.62 15.81
C VAL A 110 -6.71 9.58 14.84
N LEU A 111 -5.89 8.66 15.33
CA LEU A 111 -5.53 7.48 14.54
C LEU A 111 -6.52 6.36 14.81
N ILE A 112 -7.26 5.95 13.78
CA ILE A 112 -8.12 4.76 13.81
C ILE A 112 -7.27 3.57 13.34
N ASP A 113 -6.80 2.79 14.29
CA ASP A 113 -6.01 1.58 14.06
C ASP A 113 -6.94 0.37 13.97
N MET A 114 -7.03 -0.19 12.77
CA MET A 114 -7.97 -1.24 12.43
C MET A 114 -7.48 -2.65 12.80
N SER A 115 -6.35 -2.79 13.48
CA SER A 115 -5.81 -4.09 13.93
C SER A 115 -6.81 -4.95 14.73
N GLY A 116 -7.83 -4.34 15.36
CA GLY A 116 -8.92 -5.06 16.01
C GLY A 116 -9.93 -5.75 15.08
N PHE A 117 -9.91 -5.44 13.78
CA PHE A 117 -10.68 -6.14 12.75
C PHE A 117 -9.83 -7.25 12.14
N ASP A 118 -9.61 -8.32 12.91
CA ASP A 118 -8.74 -9.45 12.60
C ASP A 118 -9.50 -10.76 12.31
N SER A 119 -10.81 -10.68 12.05
CA SER A 119 -11.66 -11.85 11.80
C SER A 119 -11.23 -12.66 10.57
N PHE A 120 -11.46 -13.98 10.62
CA PHE A 120 -11.23 -14.91 9.52
C PHE A 120 -12.34 -15.96 9.50
N GLU A 121 -13.04 -16.08 8.36
CA GLU A 121 -14.07 -17.09 8.15
C GLU A 121 -13.97 -17.66 6.73
N TYR A 122 -13.55 -18.91 6.60
CA TYR A 122 -13.54 -19.64 5.33
C TYR A 122 -14.78 -20.54 5.22
N ASN A 123 -15.48 -20.45 4.09
CA ASN A 123 -16.63 -21.29 3.76
C ASN A 123 -16.26 -22.31 2.67
N PRO A 124 -16.13 -23.62 2.99
CA PRO A 124 -15.77 -24.64 2.00
C PRO A 124 -16.78 -24.83 0.87
N SER A 125 -18.06 -24.54 1.11
CA SER A 125 -19.13 -24.75 0.14
C SER A 125 -19.13 -23.68 -0.95
N SER A 126 -18.92 -22.41 -0.57
CA SER A 126 -18.80 -21.31 -1.53
C SER A 126 -17.36 -21.05 -1.99
N GLN A 127 -16.38 -21.62 -1.29
CA GLN A 127 -14.95 -21.37 -1.47
C GLN A 127 -14.55 -19.89 -1.29
N LEU A 128 -15.31 -19.18 -0.47
CA LEU A 128 -15.05 -17.78 -0.13
C LEU A 128 -14.41 -17.68 1.26
N VAL A 129 -13.60 -16.64 1.45
CA VAL A 129 -13.07 -16.26 2.76
C VAL A 129 -13.48 -14.83 3.08
N THR A 130 -14.06 -14.60 4.26
CA THR A 130 -14.28 -13.25 4.80
C THR A 130 -13.16 -12.94 5.78
N ILE A 131 -12.44 -11.86 5.51
CA ILE A 131 -11.29 -11.42 6.32
C ILE A 131 -11.50 -9.99 6.82
N GLY A 132 -11.13 -9.75 8.07
CA GLY A 132 -11.03 -8.40 8.63
C GLY A 132 -9.85 -7.64 8.01
N ILE A 133 -10.06 -6.36 7.69
CA ILE A 133 -9.04 -5.58 6.97
C ILE A 133 -7.84 -5.19 7.83
N GLY A 134 -7.91 -5.41 9.14
CA GLY A 134 -6.82 -5.18 10.10
C GLY A 134 -5.71 -6.22 10.02
N GLN A 135 -5.97 -7.35 9.35
CA GLN A 135 -5.00 -8.42 9.19
C GLN A 135 -3.83 -8.04 8.27
N ARG A 136 -2.75 -8.81 8.37
CA ARG A 136 -1.62 -8.84 7.42
C ARG A 136 -1.72 -10.09 6.55
N TRP A 137 -1.17 -10.04 5.34
CA TRP A 137 -1.28 -11.14 4.39
C TRP A 137 -0.63 -12.44 4.87
N LYS A 138 0.42 -12.36 5.71
CA LYS A 138 1.02 -13.53 6.37
C LYS A 138 -0.03 -14.40 7.04
N THR A 139 -0.83 -13.79 7.93
CA THR A 139 -1.84 -14.48 8.73
C THR A 139 -2.91 -15.10 7.85
N VAL A 140 -3.36 -14.37 6.82
CA VAL A 140 -4.37 -14.86 5.87
C VAL A 140 -3.87 -16.09 5.11
N TYR A 141 -2.62 -16.06 4.61
CA TYR A 141 -2.04 -17.21 3.91
C TYR A 141 -1.85 -18.42 4.83
N GLU A 142 -1.33 -18.22 6.05
CA GLU A 142 -1.16 -19.29 7.04
C GLU A 142 -2.50 -19.95 7.42
N GLN A 143 -3.57 -19.15 7.55
CA GLN A 143 -4.92 -19.66 7.88
C GLN A 143 -5.56 -20.42 6.70
N LEU A 144 -5.36 -19.95 5.46
CA LEU A 144 -5.89 -20.62 4.26
C LEU A 144 -5.13 -21.90 3.89
N ASP A 145 -3.86 -22.00 4.25
CA ASP A 145 -3.03 -23.19 4.01
C ASP A 145 -3.61 -24.44 4.68
N ALA A 146 -4.24 -24.29 5.85
CA ALA A 146 -4.96 -25.37 6.55
C ALA A 146 -6.11 -25.98 5.73
N TYR A 147 -6.59 -25.27 4.70
CA TYR A 147 -7.64 -25.71 3.79
C TYR A 147 -7.11 -26.09 2.40
N ASN A 148 -5.79 -26.09 2.18
CA ASN A 148 -5.14 -26.20 0.86
C ASN A 148 -5.63 -25.11 -0.11
N ARG A 149 -5.84 -23.91 0.42
CA ARG A 149 -6.33 -22.75 -0.33
C ARG A 149 -5.35 -21.59 -0.21
N THR A 150 -5.48 -20.64 -1.12
CA THR A 150 -4.90 -19.30 -1.00
C THR A 150 -5.88 -18.26 -1.52
N ALA A 151 -5.59 -16.99 -1.32
CA ALA A 151 -6.30 -15.87 -1.91
C ALA A 151 -5.35 -15.05 -2.79
N VAL A 152 -5.90 -14.25 -3.70
CA VAL A 152 -5.11 -13.29 -4.48
C VAL A 152 -4.78 -12.11 -3.57
N GLY A 153 -3.56 -12.09 -3.03
CA GLY A 153 -3.11 -11.10 -2.06
C GLY A 153 -1.70 -10.58 -2.32
N GLY A 154 -1.14 -9.87 -1.34
CA GLY A 154 0.18 -9.25 -1.46
C GLY A 154 1.34 -10.23 -1.60
N ARG A 155 2.38 -9.80 -2.33
CA ARG A 155 3.65 -10.53 -2.53
C ARG A 155 4.59 -10.45 -1.32
N VAL A 156 4.41 -9.44 -0.47
CA VAL A 156 5.14 -9.26 0.80
C VAL A 156 4.19 -9.57 1.95
N THR A 157 4.60 -10.50 2.81
CA THR A 157 3.74 -11.09 3.85
C THR A 157 3.38 -10.13 4.98
N ASP A 158 4.22 -9.14 5.25
CA ASP A 158 3.95 -8.12 6.27
C ASP A 158 2.90 -7.07 5.83
N VAL A 159 2.56 -6.99 4.54
CA VAL A 159 1.62 -5.98 4.04
C VAL A 159 0.22 -6.18 4.64
N GLY A 160 -0.42 -5.09 5.05
CA GLY A 160 -1.79 -5.08 5.53
C GLY A 160 -2.83 -5.34 4.44
N VAL A 161 -3.87 -6.10 4.77
CA VAL A 161 -4.95 -6.51 3.86
C VAL A 161 -5.69 -5.30 3.27
N GLY A 162 -6.16 -4.39 4.14
CA GLY A 162 -7.03 -3.28 3.73
C GLY A 162 -6.37 -2.34 2.72
N GLY A 163 -5.18 -1.83 3.04
CA GLY A 163 -4.47 -0.89 2.16
C GLY A 163 -4.10 -1.51 0.80
N LEU A 164 -3.75 -2.80 0.79
CA LEU A 164 -3.42 -3.50 -0.45
C LEU A 164 -4.63 -3.66 -1.35
N ILE A 165 -5.73 -4.21 -0.82
CA ILE A 165 -6.95 -4.48 -1.61
C ILE A 165 -7.55 -3.17 -2.13
N LEU A 166 -7.63 -2.13 -1.30
CA LEU A 166 -8.28 -0.87 -1.69
C LEU A 166 -7.44 -0.06 -2.69
N GLY A 167 -6.13 -0.29 -2.74
CA GLY A 167 -5.23 0.32 -3.73
C GLY A 167 -5.17 -0.44 -5.06
N SER A 168 -5.34 -1.78 -5.02
CA SER A 168 -5.61 -2.73 -6.12
C SER A 168 -5.03 -4.09 -5.77
N GLY A 169 -3.73 -4.13 -5.44
CA GLY A 169 -2.99 -5.28 -4.94
C GLY A 169 -2.47 -6.23 -6.02
N LEU A 170 -1.17 -6.20 -6.27
CA LEU A 170 -0.50 -7.14 -7.17
C LEU A 170 -0.13 -8.45 -6.44
N SER A 171 -0.39 -9.58 -7.11
CA SER A 171 -0.17 -10.92 -6.57
C SER A 171 0.63 -11.79 -7.53
N TYR A 172 1.27 -12.84 -7.01
CA TYR A 172 1.80 -13.92 -7.85
C TYR A 172 0.72 -14.71 -8.57
N LEU A 173 -0.56 -14.55 -8.20
CA LEU A 173 -1.70 -15.18 -8.87
C LEU A 173 -2.35 -14.28 -9.91
N SER A 174 -1.83 -13.06 -10.14
CA SER A 174 -2.56 -12.06 -10.91
C SER A 174 -2.75 -12.39 -12.38
N ASP A 175 -1.79 -13.07 -13.01
CA ASP A 175 -1.95 -13.51 -14.40
C ASP A 175 -3.06 -14.57 -14.58
N LEU A 176 -3.46 -15.26 -13.52
CA LEU A 176 -4.57 -16.23 -13.52
C LEU A 176 -5.91 -15.59 -13.16
N TYR A 177 -5.93 -14.67 -12.20
CA TYR A 177 -7.16 -14.27 -11.50
C TYR A 177 -7.34 -12.76 -11.33
N GLY A 178 -6.48 -11.93 -11.94
CA GLY A 178 -6.52 -10.47 -11.80
C GLY A 178 -5.88 -9.96 -10.52
N LEU A 179 -6.09 -8.69 -10.20
CA LEU A 179 -5.52 -8.06 -8.99
C LEU A 179 -6.31 -8.50 -7.74
N ALA A 180 -5.76 -8.28 -6.56
CA ALA A 180 -6.40 -8.66 -5.29
C ALA A 180 -7.81 -8.06 -5.17
N CYS A 181 -7.98 -6.80 -5.58
CA CYS A 181 -9.27 -6.11 -5.59
C CYS A 181 -10.31 -6.76 -6.51
N ASP A 182 -9.89 -7.37 -7.62
CA ASP A 182 -10.79 -8.04 -8.56
C ASP A 182 -11.40 -9.30 -7.94
N ASN A 183 -10.71 -9.89 -6.96
CA ASN A 183 -11.10 -11.12 -6.29
C ASN A 183 -12.02 -10.90 -5.09
N VAL A 184 -12.27 -9.64 -4.71
CA VAL A 184 -13.28 -9.31 -3.71
C VAL A 184 -14.67 -9.44 -4.32
N VAL A 185 -15.56 -10.11 -3.58
CA VAL A 185 -16.98 -10.29 -3.93
C VAL A 185 -17.91 -9.44 -3.06
N ASP A 186 -17.48 -9.03 -1.88
CA ASP A 186 -18.25 -8.16 -0.97
C ASP A 186 -17.32 -7.36 -0.06
N PHE A 187 -17.69 -6.12 0.24
CA PHE A 187 -17.08 -5.28 1.26
C PHE A 187 -18.12 -4.85 2.29
N GLU A 188 -17.84 -5.03 3.59
CA GLU A 188 -18.56 -4.33 4.66
C GLU A 188 -17.84 -3.00 4.93
N ILE A 189 -18.59 -1.89 4.96
CA ILE A 189 -18.02 -0.55 5.07
C ILE A 189 -18.85 0.38 5.97
N VAL A 190 -18.16 1.14 6.81
CA VAL A 190 -18.73 2.25 7.59
C VAL A 190 -18.55 3.56 6.82
N LEU A 191 -19.67 4.19 6.46
CA LEU A 191 -19.70 5.45 5.73
C LEU A 191 -19.51 6.67 6.66
N ALA A 192 -19.36 7.86 6.07
CA ALA A 192 -19.08 9.11 6.80
C ALA A 192 -20.13 9.48 7.86
N ASN A 193 -21.40 9.11 7.65
CA ASN A 193 -22.49 9.30 8.62
C ASN A 193 -22.53 8.21 9.72
N GLY A 194 -21.61 7.25 9.67
CA GLY A 194 -21.54 6.08 10.54
C GLY A 194 -22.59 5.00 10.22
N SER A 195 -23.26 5.01 9.07
CA SER A 195 -24.07 3.86 8.64
C SER A 195 -23.17 2.75 8.10
N VAL A 196 -23.59 1.50 8.28
CA VAL A 196 -22.92 0.33 7.72
C VAL A 196 -23.65 -0.07 6.45
N THR A 197 -22.91 -0.43 5.41
CA THR A 197 -23.48 -1.04 4.22
C THR A 197 -22.56 -2.14 3.68
N HIS A 198 -23.12 -2.97 2.81
CA HIS A 198 -22.37 -3.91 2.00
C HIS A 198 -22.31 -3.41 0.56
N ALA A 199 -21.15 -3.57 -0.06
CA ALA A 199 -20.94 -3.23 -1.47
C ALA A 199 -20.44 -4.45 -2.23
N ASN A 200 -21.22 -4.89 -3.22
CA ASN A 200 -20.95 -6.05 -4.06
C ASN A 200 -21.51 -5.86 -5.49
N ALA A 201 -21.42 -6.91 -6.30
CA ALA A 201 -21.88 -6.89 -7.68
C ALA A 201 -23.42 -6.73 -7.86
N HIS A 202 -24.20 -6.84 -6.78
CA HIS A 202 -25.66 -6.75 -6.82
C HIS A 202 -26.21 -5.57 -6.01
N ASP A 203 -25.53 -5.18 -4.94
CA ASP A 203 -25.91 -4.10 -4.04
C ASP A 203 -24.79 -3.04 -3.90
N HIS A 204 -25.14 -1.76 -4.02
CA HIS A 204 -24.19 -0.63 -4.05
C HIS A 204 -23.01 -0.84 -5.05
N GLN A 205 -23.33 -1.27 -6.27
CA GLN A 205 -22.36 -1.67 -7.31
C GLN A 205 -21.34 -0.58 -7.66
N ASP A 206 -21.74 0.68 -7.61
CA ASP A 206 -20.88 1.82 -7.88
C ASP A 206 -19.88 2.07 -6.73
N LEU A 207 -20.29 1.86 -5.47
CA LEU A 207 -19.38 1.84 -4.33
C LEU A 207 -18.42 0.64 -4.40
N PHE A 208 -18.92 -0.55 -4.76
CA PHE A 208 -18.11 -1.75 -4.93
C PHE A 208 -17.00 -1.54 -5.95
N TRP A 209 -17.35 -0.99 -7.12
CA TRP A 209 -16.40 -0.61 -8.16
C TRP A 209 -15.39 0.43 -7.65
N ALA A 210 -15.84 1.43 -6.89
CA ALA A 210 -14.99 2.52 -6.41
C ALA A 210 -13.98 2.07 -5.34
N LEU A 211 -14.33 1.10 -4.50
CA LEU A 211 -13.43 0.55 -3.48
C LEU A 211 -12.29 -0.28 -4.08
N LYS A 212 -12.42 -0.72 -5.33
CA LYS A 212 -11.38 -1.45 -6.08
C LYS A 212 -10.45 -0.47 -6.79
N GLY A 213 -9.57 0.18 -6.03
CA GLY A 213 -8.57 1.14 -6.52
C GLY A 213 -8.78 2.57 -6.02
N GLY A 214 -9.92 2.89 -5.41
CA GLY A 214 -10.21 4.23 -4.92
C GLY A 214 -9.82 4.49 -3.46
N ALA A 215 -9.05 3.60 -2.82
CA ALA A 215 -8.50 3.77 -1.47
C ALA A 215 -9.56 4.09 -0.39
N ASN A 216 -9.22 4.93 0.59
CA ASN A 216 -10.07 5.28 1.74
C ASN A 216 -11.02 6.47 1.50
N ASN A 217 -11.36 6.76 0.24
CA ASN A 217 -12.08 7.96 -0.14
C ASN A 217 -13.61 7.91 0.09
N PHE A 218 -14.15 6.74 0.49
CA PHE A 218 -15.60 6.49 0.54
C PHE A 218 -16.12 6.02 1.90
N GLY A 219 -15.24 5.67 2.82
CA GLY A 219 -15.59 4.99 4.06
C GLY A 219 -14.42 4.24 4.67
N ILE A 220 -14.68 3.58 5.79
CA ILE A 220 -13.75 2.67 6.44
C ILE A 220 -14.28 1.24 6.24
N VAL A 221 -13.63 0.49 5.36
CA VAL A 221 -13.93 -0.94 5.18
C VAL A 221 -13.55 -1.68 6.45
N THR A 222 -14.38 -2.63 6.87
CA THR A 222 -14.18 -3.46 8.08
C THR A 222 -13.82 -4.88 7.70
N THR A 223 -14.49 -5.44 6.70
CA THR A 223 -14.23 -6.78 6.17
C THR A 223 -14.28 -6.79 4.64
N ALA A 224 -13.57 -7.74 4.04
CA ALA A 224 -13.68 -8.09 2.63
C ALA A 224 -13.91 -9.60 2.50
N THR A 225 -14.85 -10.00 1.65
CA THR A 225 -15.04 -11.39 1.25
C THR A 225 -14.35 -11.63 -0.09
N LEU A 226 -13.43 -12.59 -0.15
CA LEU A 226 -12.63 -12.90 -1.32
C LEU A 226 -12.89 -14.31 -1.84
N LYS A 227 -12.73 -14.47 -3.16
CA LYS A 227 -12.52 -15.78 -3.78
C LYS A 227 -11.21 -16.37 -3.27
N THR A 228 -11.22 -17.66 -3.00
CA THR A 228 -10.00 -18.44 -2.75
C THR A 228 -9.72 -19.35 -3.94
N TYR A 229 -8.53 -19.96 -3.97
CA TYR A 229 -8.10 -20.88 -5.03
C TYR A 229 -7.36 -22.07 -4.44
N PRO A 230 -7.43 -23.28 -5.04
CA PRO A 230 -6.61 -24.40 -4.62
C PRO A 230 -5.13 -24.02 -4.71
N MET A 231 -4.35 -24.33 -3.68
CA MET A 231 -2.92 -24.10 -3.68
C MET A 231 -2.18 -25.32 -3.16
N GLY A 232 -1.22 -25.80 -3.96
CA GLY A 232 -0.33 -26.88 -3.60
C GLY A 232 1.13 -26.40 -3.54
N PRO A 233 2.10 -27.32 -3.57
CA PRO A 233 3.49 -26.95 -3.67
C PRO A 233 3.80 -26.20 -4.98
N VAL A 234 4.67 -25.21 -4.88
CA VAL A 234 5.14 -24.36 -5.97
C VAL A 234 6.64 -24.56 -6.16
N TRP A 235 7.16 -24.29 -7.35
CA TRP A 235 8.60 -24.16 -7.56
C TRP A 235 8.96 -22.68 -7.62
N GLY A 236 9.86 -22.21 -6.78
CA GLY A 236 10.22 -20.80 -6.76
C GLY A 236 11.30 -20.48 -5.73
N GLY A 237 11.74 -19.24 -5.73
CA GLY A 237 12.78 -18.72 -4.87
C GLY A 237 13.44 -17.49 -5.47
N ILE A 238 14.67 -17.24 -5.04
CA ILE A 238 15.47 -16.09 -5.42
C ILE A 238 16.67 -16.55 -6.21
N LYS A 239 16.91 -15.92 -7.36
CA LYS A 239 18.20 -15.97 -8.05
C LYS A 239 18.89 -14.62 -7.91
N TRP A 240 20.14 -14.63 -7.45
CA TRP A 240 20.99 -13.45 -7.38
C TRP A 240 22.00 -13.47 -8.52
N TYR A 241 22.15 -12.34 -9.20
CA TYR A 241 23.11 -12.13 -10.27
C TYR A 241 24.06 -10.99 -9.92
N ALA A 242 25.26 -11.04 -10.51
CA ALA A 242 26.18 -9.91 -10.47
C ALA A 242 25.57 -8.71 -11.21
N ILE A 243 25.83 -7.50 -10.73
CA ILE A 243 25.19 -6.28 -11.24
C ILE A 243 25.52 -6.01 -12.73
N ASP A 244 26.70 -6.43 -13.20
CA ASP A 244 27.14 -6.31 -14.60
C ASP A 244 26.32 -7.15 -15.58
N GLN A 245 25.54 -8.12 -15.09
CA GLN A 245 24.59 -8.90 -15.89
C GLN A 245 23.25 -8.19 -16.11
N LEU A 246 23.01 -7.02 -15.50
CA LEU A 246 21.75 -6.28 -15.65
C LEU A 246 21.29 -6.10 -17.11
N PRO A 247 22.16 -5.81 -18.11
CA PRO A 247 21.73 -5.71 -19.50
C PRO A 247 21.19 -7.03 -20.05
N ALA A 248 21.85 -8.16 -19.74
CA ALA A 248 21.40 -9.48 -20.18
C ALA A 248 20.10 -9.92 -19.47
N ILE A 249 19.92 -9.53 -18.20
CA ILE A 249 18.69 -9.79 -17.45
C ILE A 249 17.54 -8.96 -18.02
N MET A 250 17.79 -7.72 -18.42
CA MET A 250 16.84 -6.85 -19.11
C MET A 250 16.41 -7.43 -20.46
N ASP A 251 17.33 -7.99 -21.24
CA ASP A 251 17.01 -8.69 -22.49
C ASP A 251 16.14 -9.93 -22.23
N ALA A 252 16.51 -10.74 -21.22
CA ALA A 252 15.71 -11.90 -20.80
C ALA A 252 14.31 -11.51 -20.28
N LEU A 253 14.21 -10.38 -19.57
CA LEU A 253 12.93 -9.82 -19.10
C LEU A 253 12.05 -9.39 -20.28
N HIS A 254 12.63 -8.73 -21.29
CA HIS A 254 11.91 -8.40 -22.52
C HIS A 254 11.40 -9.65 -23.23
N GLU A 255 12.24 -10.67 -23.41
CA GLU A 255 11.85 -11.94 -24.03
C GLU A 255 10.72 -12.63 -23.26
N TYR A 256 10.84 -12.72 -21.93
CA TYR A 256 9.80 -13.26 -21.06
C TYR A 256 8.46 -12.52 -21.22
N GLN A 257 8.47 -11.18 -21.28
CA GLN A 257 7.25 -10.37 -21.40
C GLN A 257 6.65 -10.33 -22.79
N THR A 258 7.43 -10.61 -23.83
CA THR A 258 6.98 -10.58 -25.23
C THR A 258 6.71 -11.98 -25.79
N THR A 259 6.96 -13.03 -25.00
CA THR A 259 6.63 -14.41 -25.34
C THR A 259 5.13 -14.55 -25.67
N PRO A 260 4.77 -15.02 -26.88
CA PRO A 260 3.38 -15.30 -27.22
C PRO A 260 2.81 -16.39 -26.31
N ASN A 261 1.57 -16.21 -25.83
CA ASN A 261 0.91 -17.15 -24.90
C ASN A 261 1.72 -17.41 -23.63
N LYS A 262 2.12 -16.33 -22.94
CA LYS A 262 2.79 -16.40 -21.65
C LYS A 262 2.05 -17.36 -20.70
N ASP A 263 2.82 -18.24 -20.06
CA ASP A 263 2.29 -19.17 -19.07
C ASP A 263 1.81 -18.39 -17.83
N PRO A 264 0.51 -18.41 -17.50
CA PRO A 264 -0.04 -17.62 -16.40
C PRO A 264 0.36 -18.15 -15.01
N TYR A 265 0.94 -19.36 -14.93
CA TYR A 265 1.47 -19.91 -13.68
C TYR A 265 2.86 -19.36 -13.35
N ALA A 266 3.57 -18.77 -14.32
CA ALA A 266 4.92 -18.25 -14.14
C ALA A 266 4.90 -16.75 -13.85
N ASN A 267 5.37 -16.35 -12.67
CA ASN A 267 5.42 -14.97 -12.24
C ASN A 267 6.82 -14.63 -11.73
N LEU A 268 7.26 -13.38 -11.98
CA LEU A 268 8.56 -12.91 -11.51
C LEU A 268 8.55 -11.41 -11.19
N MET A 269 9.56 -10.97 -10.45
CA MET A 269 9.96 -9.57 -10.29
C MET A 269 11.48 -9.48 -10.39
N VAL A 270 11.96 -8.52 -11.18
CA VAL A 270 13.38 -8.17 -11.23
C VAL A 270 13.60 -6.97 -10.32
N GLU A 271 14.55 -7.06 -9.40
CA GLU A 271 14.98 -5.96 -8.54
C GLU A 271 16.47 -5.73 -8.76
N ALA A 272 16.82 -4.67 -9.47
CA ALA A 272 18.21 -4.25 -9.58
C ALA A 272 18.55 -3.36 -8.40
N VAL A 273 19.63 -3.67 -7.68
CA VAL A 273 20.11 -2.87 -6.53
C VAL A 273 21.43 -2.20 -6.94
N PRO A 274 21.40 -1.14 -7.77
CA PRO A 274 22.60 -0.49 -8.27
C PRO A 274 23.35 0.27 -7.18
N LEU A 275 22.63 0.83 -6.19
CA LEU A 275 23.20 1.60 -5.09
C LEU A 275 22.90 0.89 -3.75
N ASN A 276 23.93 0.47 -3.04
CA ASN A 276 23.85 -0.12 -1.70
C ASN A 276 25.22 0.01 -1.01
N ASN A 277 25.25 0.22 0.31
CA ASN A 277 26.53 0.39 1.05
C ASN A 277 27.35 -0.89 1.18
N ASN A 278 26.73 -2.06 1.02
CA ASN A 278 27.35 -3.36 1.31
C ASN A 278 27.55 -4.22 0.04
N SER A 279 26.61 -4.22 -0.90
CA SER A 279 26.74 -4.97 -2.17
C SER A 279 25.70 -4.57 -3.21
N SER A 280 26.10 -4.48 -4.48
CA SER A 280 25.19 -4.31 -5.63
C SER A 280 24.92 -5.65 -6.30
N GLY A 281 23.75 -5.79 -6.94
CA GLY A 281 23.38 -7.01 -7.67
C GLY A 281 21.99 -6.92 -8.29
N VAL A 282 21.56 -8.00 -8.93
CA VAL A 282 20.20 -8.12 -9.46
C VAL A 282 19.53 -9.34 -8.85
N ILE A 283 18.34 -9.14 -8.30
CA ILE A 283 17.52 -10.16 -7.66
C ILE A 283 16.40 -10.51 -8.64
N LEU A 284 16.25 -11.80 -8.94
CA LEU A 284 15.08 -12.32 -9.63
C LEU A 284 14.27 -13.14 -8.63
N ASN A 285 13.17 -12.55 -8.16
CA ASN A 285 12.14 -13.25 -7.39
C ASN A 285 11.24 -13.96 -8.38
N LEU A 286 11.17 -15.29 -8.36
CA LEU A 286 10.39 -16.05 -9.33
C LEU A 286 9.60 -17.19 -8.68
N VAL A 287 8.42 -17.44 -9.24
CA VAL A 287 7.57 -18.56 -8.85
C VAL A 287 6.83 -19.14 -10.03
N TYR A 288 6.81 -20.45 -10.10
CA TYR A 288 5.90 -21.23 -10.89
C TYR A 288 4.89 -21.89 -9.97
N LEU A 289 3.62 -21.59 -10.17
CA LEU A 289 2.52 -22.03 -9.32
C LEU A 289 2.16 -23.52 -9.49
N LYS A 290 3.15 -24.34 -9.87
CA LYS A 290 3.12 -25.81 -9.97
C LYS A 290 4.46 -26.38 -9.49
N PRO A 291 4.50 -27.63 -9.02
CA PRO A 291 5.73 -28.27 -8.53
C PRO A 291 6.59 -28.81 -9.68
N GLU A 292 6.95 -27.94 -10.64
CA GLU A 292 7.79 -28.28 -11.79
C GLU A 292 9.10 -27.50 -11.70
N VAL A 293 10.22 -28.23 -11.66
CA VAL A 293 11.56 -27.61 -11.62
C VAL A 293 11.92 -27.11 -13.01
N SER A 294 12.43 -25.89 -13.08
CA SER A 294 12.90 -25.26 -14.32
C SER A 294 11.86 -25.27 -15.45
N PRO A 295 10.67 -24.69 -15.23
CA PRO A 295 9.61 -24.64 -16.24
C PRO A 295 10.01 -23.75 -17.43
N ALA A 296 9.62 -24.16 -18.64
CA ALA A 296 10.00 -23.49 -19.89
C ALA A 296 9.71 -21.97 -19.91
N ALA A 297 8.74 -21.49 -19.13
CA ALA A 297 8.41 -20.08 -18.99
C ALA A 297 9.59 -19.20 -18.51
N PHE A 298 10.57 -19.75 -17.77
CA PHE A 298 11.76 -19.00 -17.33
C PHE A 298 13.02 -19.30 -18.16
N ALA A 299 12.86 -19.97 -19.31
CA ALA A 299 13.98 -20.29 -20.21
C ALA A 299 14.91 -19.10 -20.56
N PRO A 300 14.40 -17.85 -20.76
CA PRO A 300 15.27 -16.70 -21.05
C PRO A 300 16.36 -16.43 -20.00
N PHE A 301 16.17 -16.89 -18.76
CA PHE A 301 17.10 -16.63 -17.66
C PHE A 301 18.11 -17.77 -17.40
N TYR A 302 17.95 -18.94 -18.02
CA TYR A 302 18.72 -20.15 -17.64
C TYR A 302 20.19 -20.14 -18.06
N SER A 303 20.55 -19.40 -19.11
CA SER A 303 21.95 -19.27 -19.52
C SER A 303 22.74 -18.28 -18.68
N LEU A 304 22.09 -17.50 -17.81
CA LEU A 304 22.72 -16.45 -17.02
C LEU A 304 23.31 -17.05 -15.72
N PRO A 305 24.61 -16.91 -15.46
CA PRO A 305 25.24 -17.46 -14.26
C PRO A 305 24.78 -16.73 -12.98
N THR A 306 24.21 -17.46 -12.03
CA THR A 306 23.79 -16.95 -10.73
C THR A 306 24.93 -16.98 -9.71
N VAL A 307 25.00 -15.97 -8.85
CA VAL A 307 25.83 -15.96 -7.63
C VAL A 307 25.18 -16.81 -6.53
N LEU A 308 23.85 -16.76 -6.44
CA LEU A 308 23.05 -17.53 -5.49
C LEU A 308 21.76 -17.99 -6.18
N ASP A 309 21.32 -19.20 -5.87
CA ASP A 309 20.04 -19.75 -6.31
C ASP A 309 19.38 -20.49 -5.15
N THR A 310 18.20 -20.03 -4.74
CA THR A 310 17.40 -20.64 -3.66
C THR A 310 16.16 -21.36 -4.18
N THR A 311 16.03 -21.51 -5.51
CA THR A 311 14.85 -22.12 -6.12
C THR A 311 14.68 -23.57 -5.71
N LYS A 312 13.48 -23.91 -5.25
CA LYS A 312 13.12 -25.27 -4.81
C LYS A 312 11.61 -25.47 -4.91
N ILE A 313 11.18 -26.73 -4.90
CA ILE A 313 9.77 -27.05 -4.64
C ILE A 313 9.53 -26.86 -3.15
N GLN A 314 8.50 -26.09 -2.80
CA GLN A 314 8.14 -25.75 -1.42
C GLN A 314 6.64 -25.42 -1.33
N SER A 315 6.09 -25.28 -0.11
CA SER A 315 4.72 -24.77 0.04
C SER A 315 4.65 -23.31 -0.40
N PHE A 316 3.46 -22.85 -0.80
CA PHE A 316 3.29 -21.44 -1.15
C PHE A 316 3.59 -20.52 0.05
N VAL A 317 3.17 -20.88 1.26
CA VAL A 317 3.45 -20.11 2.48
C VAL A 317 4.95 -20.02 2.79
N GLU A 318 5.70 -21.12 2.59
CA GLU A 318 7.16 -21.12 2.77
C GLU A 318 7.83 -20.20 1.75
N PHE A 319 7.43 -20.28 0.48
CA PHE A 319 7.92 -19.38 -0.58
C PHE A 319 7.66 -17.90 -0.23
N MET A 320 6.43 -17.57 0.18
CA MET A 320 6.05 -16.20 0.53
C MET A 320 6.83 -15.66 1.75
N SER A 321 7.29 -16.55 2.63
CA SER A 321 8.10 -16.19 3.81
C SER A 321 9.58 -15.99 3.50
N GLY A 322 10.04 -16.28 2.29
CA GLY A 322 11.44 -16.23 1.89
C GLY A 322 11.98 -14.84 1.52
N THR A 323 11.14 -13.79 1.54
CA THR A 323 11.54 -12.42 1.17
C THR A 323 12.32 -11.77 2.32
N VAL A 324 13.51 -11.25 2.04
CA VAL A 324 14.33 -10.50 3.02
C VAL A 324 14.39 -9.05 2.59
N LEU A 325 13.94 -8.14 3.46
CA LEU A 325 14.03 -6.70 3.24
C LEU A 325 15.32 -6.15 3.90
N PRO A 326 15.99 -5.16 3.29
CA PRO A 326 17.10 -4.48 3.94
C PRO A 326 16.68 -3.82 5.26
N ASP A 327 17.53 -3.93 6.28
CA ASP A 327 17.30 -3.32 7.60
C ASP A 327 17.63 -1.81 7.57
N LEU A 328 16.72 -1.04 6.98
CA LEU A 328 16.76 0.43 6.96
C LEU A 328 15.46 1.00 7.52
N PRO A 329 15.54 2.04 8.36
CA PRO A 329 14.37 2.55 9.08
C PRO A 329 13.46 3.44 8.23
N ARG A 330 13.98 4.02 7.13
CA ARG A 330 13.28 5.04 6.34
C ARG A 330 13.24 4.62 4.89
N TRP A 331 12.05 4.72 4.29
CA TRP A 331 11.79 4.37 2.91
C TRP A 331 10.92 5.43 2.22
N ASP A 332 11.01 5.47 0.91
CA ASP A 332 10.07 6.12 0.00
C ASP A 332 10.09 5.38 -1.34
N TRP A 333 8.97 5.43 -2.05
CA TRP A 333 8.76 4.70 -3.30
C TRP A 333 8.35 5.66 -4.39
N HIS A 334 8.79 5.44 -5.62
CA HIS A 334 8.29 6.18 -6.77
C HIS A 334 7.94 5.21 -7.89
N ALA A 335 6.68 5.21 -8.32
CA ALA A 335 6.18 4.31 -9.35
C ALA A 335 6.07 5.01 -10.72
N THR A 336 6.28 4.24 -11.79
CA THR A 336 5.96 4.62 -13.17
C THR A 336 5.70 3.38 -14.02
N SER A 337 5.16 3.54 -15.23
CA SER A 337 4.79 2.40 -16.08
C SER A 337 5.16 2.62 -17.54
N PHE A 338 5.46 1.54 -18.23
CA PHE A 338 5.71 1.52 -19.67
C PHE A 338 5.42 0.13 -20.26
N VAL A 339 5.27 0.02 -21.57
CA VAL A 339 5.18 -1.28 -22.25
C VAL A 339 6.56 -1.93 -22.38
N PRO A 340 6.68 -3.27 -22.39
CA PRO A 340 7.94 -3.96 -22.62
C PRO A 340 8.60 -3.43 -23.90
N SER A 341 9.86 -3.01 -23.79
CA SER A 341 10.56 -2.36 -24.90
C SER A 341 12.01 -2.86 -25.02
N PRO A 342 12.43 -3.33 -26.21
CA PRO A 342 13.78 -3.83 -26.44
C PRO A 342 14.81 -2.68 -26.50
N THR A 343 14.36 -1.43 -26.58
CA THR A 343 15.23 -0.24 -26.63
C THR A 343 15.27 0.50 -25.29
N LEU A 344 14.17 0.51 -24.54
CA LEU A 344 14.12 1.17 -23.24
C LEU A 344 14.91 0.39 -22.18
N TYR A 345 14.77 -0.94 -22.11
CA TYR A 345 15.43 -1.72 -21.07
C TYR A 345 16.95 -1.62 -21.05
N PRO A 346 17.66 -1.71 -22.20
CA PRO A 346 19.10 -1.46 -22.23
C PRO A 346 19.46 -0.05 -21.76
N LYS A 347 18.64 0.97 -22.06
CA LYS A 347 18.87 2.35 -21.60
C LYS A 347 18.70 2.49 -20.09
N ILE A 348 17.71 1.81 -19.50
CA ILE A 348 17.53 1.76 -18.05
C ILE A 348 18.74 1.08 -17.40
N ALA A 349 19.19 -0.06 -17.93
CA ALA A 349 20.38 -0.74 -17.43
C ALA A 349 21.61 0.17 -17.50
N ASP A 350 21.87 0.79 -18.65
CA ASP A 350 23.01 1.70 -18.86
C ASP A 350 22.97 2.89 -17.90
N TYR A 351 21.80 3.50 -17.71
CA TYR A 351 21.59 4.62 -16.80
C TYR A 351 22.02 4.29 -15.36
N PHE A 352 21.67 3.10 -14.86
CA PHE A 352 21.98 2.70 -13.49
C PHE A 352 23.39 2.09 -13.33
N LEU A 353 23.94 1.45 -14.36
CA LEU A 353 25.30 0.88 -14.32
C LEU A 353 26.39 1.94 -14.47
N HIS A 354 26.10 3.01 -15.20
CA HIS A 354 27.07 4.05 -15.52
C HIS A 354 26.61 5.41 -14.99
N PRO A 355 26.45 5.58 -13.65
CA PRO A 355 25.89 6.79 -13.06
C PRO A 355 26.69 8.06 -13.38
N ASN A 356 28.02 7.93 -13.57
CA ASN A 356 28.87 9.06 -13.96
C ASN A 356 28.71 9.43 -15.44
N ALA A 357 28.37 8.46 -16.29
CA ALA A 357 28.18 8.67 -17.73
C ALA A 357 26.75 9.12 -18.06
N SER A 358 25.76 8.77 -17.23
CA SER A 358 24.36 9.18 -17.42
C SER A 358 24.15 10.69 -17.27
N ALA A 359 25.12 11.41 -16.69
CA ALA A 359 25.03 12.83 -16.36
C ALA A 359 23.80 13.19 -15.51
N SER A 360 23.19 12.21 -14.81
CA SER A 360 22.03 12.43 -13.97
C SER A 360 22.42 13.14 -12.68
N ALA A 361 21.97 14.39 -12.54
CA ALA A 361 22.09 15.13 -11.30
C ALA A 361 21.26 14.49 -10.16
N SER A 362 20.18 13.78 -10.49
CA SER A 362 19.31 13.11 -9.52
C SER A 362 19.99 11.87 -8.95
N LEU A 363 20.56 11.02 -9.81
CA LEU A 363 21.30 9.84 -9.40
C LEU A 363 22.58 10.20 -8.61
N ALA A 364 23.31 11.23 -9.05
CA ALA A 364 24.45 11.76 -8.32
C ALA A 364 24.08 12.27 -6.92
N ARG A 365 22.89 12.87 -6.75
CA ARG A 365 22.40 13.29 -5.43
C ARG A 365 22.09 12.11 -4.51
N LEU A 366 21.48 11.04 -5.02
CA LEU A 366 21.21 9.83 -4.23
C LEU A 366 22.50 9.24 -3.64
N GLN A 367 23.60 9.24 -4.41
CA GLN A 367 24.91 8.75 -3.94
C GLN A 367 25.49 9.54 -2.76
N THR A 368 25.00 10.76 -2.49
CA THR A 368 25.46 11.58 -1.35
C THR A 368 24.77 11.24 -0.04
N ILE A 369 23.68 10.47 -0.07
CA ILE A 369 22.92 10.07 1.11
C ILE A 369 23.72 9.01 1.87
N LYS A 370 23.84 9.15 3.19
CA LYS A 370 24.58 8.15 4.00
C LYS A 370 23.71 6.94 4.29
N SER A 371 24.33 5.76 4.28
CA SER A 371 23.67 4.51 4.63
C SER A 371 22.39 4.26 3.82
N HIS A 372 22.44 4.49 2.50
CA HIS A 372 21.28 4.37 1.60
C HIS A 372 21.26 3.06 0.80
N THR A 373 20.12 2.75 0.22
CA THR A 373 19.95 1.74 -0.84
C THR A 373 18.94 2.23 -1.87
N LEU A 374 19.17 1.97 -3.15
CA LEU A 374 18.17 2.13 -4.20
C LEU A 374 17.93 0.76 -4.84
N SER A 375 16.68 0.29 -4.81
CA SER A 375 16.20 -0.83 -5.62
C SER A 375 15.37 -0.29 -6.79
N VAL A 376 15.56 -0.89 -7.97
CA VAL A 376 14.80 -0.65 -9.18
C VAL A 376 14.00 -1.92 -9.46
N GLY A 377 12.77 -1.93 -8.99
CA GLY A 377 11.83 -3.02 -9.17
C GLY A 377 11.14 -2.94 -10.52
N LEU A 378 11.13 -4.03 -11.27
CA LEU A 378 10.45 -4.18 -12.55
C LEU A 378 9.48 -5.36 -12.44
N GLN A 379 8.21 -5.05 -12.58
CA GLN A 379 7.12 -6.00 -12.36
C GLN A 379 6.39 -6.22 -13.69
N PRO A 380 6.61 -7.37 -14.35
CA PRO A 380 5.84 -7.77 -15.52
C PRO A 380 4.35 -7.88 -15.24
N ILE A 381 3.56 -7.10 -15.95
CA ILE A 381 2.09 -7.18 -15.92
C ILE A 381 1.63 -7.64 -17.29
N SER A 382 1.00 -8.81 -17.34
CA SER A 382 0.49 -9.35 -18.60
C SER A 382 -0.90 -8.81 -18.90
N ALA A 383 -1.26 -8.74 -20.18
CA ALA A 383 -2.63 -8.45 -20.59
C ALA A 383 -3.65 -9.43 -19.93
N SER A 384 -3.25 -10.69 -19.69
CA SER A 384 -4.11 -11.68 -19.03
C SER A 384 -4.52 -11.29 -17.61
N ALA A 385 -3.66 -10.63 -16.84
CA ALA A 385 -4.02 -10.14 -15.51
C ALA A 385 -5.16 -9.11 -15.58
N VAL A 386 -5.08 -8.20 -16.55
CA VAL A 386 -6.14 -7.18 -16.76
C VAL A 386 -7.42 -7.83 -17.25
N LEU A 387 -7.35 -8.76 -18.21
CA LEU A 387 -8.50 -9.50 -18.72
C LEU A 387 -9.19 -10.33 -17.63
N ALA A 388 -8.42 -11.05 -16.82
CA ALA A 388 -8.95 -11.82 -15.70
C ALA A 388 -9.69 -10.91 -14.70
N GLY A 389 -9.17 -9.71 -14.43
CA GLY A 389 -9.84 -8.70 -13.61
C GLY A 389 -11.15 -8.19 -14.23
N GLN A 390 -11.19 -7.95 -15.54
CA GLN A 390 -12.41 -7.56 -16.26
C GLN A 390 -13.49 -8.65 -16.22
N GLU A 391 -13.09 -9.91 -16.22
CA GLU A 391 -13.99 -11.07 -16.13
C GLU A 391 -14.47 -11.37 -14.70
N ALA A 392 -13.76 -10.89 -13.67
CA ALA A 392 -14.02 -11.24 -12.27
C ALA A 392 -15.36 -10.72 -11.71
N GLY A 393 -16.01 -9.79 -12.42
CA GLY A 393 -17.31 -9.19 -12.08
C GLY A 393 -17.18 -7.88 -11.29
N GLY A 394 -18.10 -6.93 -11.53
CA GLY A 394 -18.15 -5.62 -10.86
C GLY A 394 -17.13 -4.58 -11.36
N GLY A 395 -16.04 -5.00 -12.00
CA GLY A 395 -14.98 -4.13 -12.51
C GLY A 395 -14.19 -3.41 -11.40
N ASN A 396 -13.22 -2.60 -11.79
CA ASN A 396 -12.40 -1.79 -10.88
C ASN A 396 -12.15 -0.39 -11.46
N ALA A 397 -11.61 0.51 -10.64
CA ALA A 397 -11.45 1.93 -10.98
C ALA A 397 -10.15 2.27 -11.72
N LEU A 398 -9.31 1.29 -12.02
CA LEU A 398 -7.88 1.51 -12.32
C LEU A 398 -7.62 2.03 -13.74
N GLY A 399 -8.59 1.94 -14.66
CA GLY A 399 -8.42 2.40 -16.04
C GLY A 399 -7.39 1.60 -16.85
N LEU A 400 -7.04 0.39 -16.41
CA LEU A 400 -5.99 -0.41 -17.04
C LEU A 400 -6.39 -0.90 -18.43
N GLN A 401 -5.44 -0.77 -19.36
CA GLN A 401 -5.54 -1.38 -20.69
C GLN A 401 -4.97 -2.80 -20.67
N ALA A 402 -5.64 -3.71 -21.37
CA ALA A 402 -5.22 -5.11 -21.52
C ALA A 402 -4.05 -5.23 -22.52
N VAL A 403 -2.91 -4.65 -22.15
CA VAL A 403 -1.64 -4.73 -22.87
C VAL A 403 -0.58 -5.22 -21.89
N ASN A 404 0.49 -5.81 -22.41
CA ASN A 404 1.65 -6.12 -21.56
C ASN A 404 2.28 -4.80 -21.12
N GLN A 405 2.54 -4.69 -19.82
CA GLN A 405 3.14 -3.53 -19.18
C GLN A 405 4.26 -4.00 -18.27
N THR A 406 5.08 -3.04 -17.86
CA THR A 406 6.01 -3.16 -16.76
C THR A 406 5.69 -2.03 -15.81
N TRP A 407 5.30 -2.40 -14.60
CA TRP A 407 5.21 -1.44 -13.50
C TRP A 407 6.58 -1.39 -12.85
N MET A 408 7.18 -0.20 -12.91
CA MET A 408 8.48 0.08 -12.35
C MET A 408 8.30 0.82 -11.03
N VAL A 409 9.04 0.40 -10.01
CA VAL A 409 9.14 1.08 -8.72
C VAL A 409 10.60 1.38 -8.41
N LEU A 410 10.85 2.60 -7.92
CA LEU A 410 12.12 3.01 -7.33
C LEU A 410 11.97 3.00 -5.81
N ASP A 411 12.57 2.03 -5.14
CA ASP A 411 12.55 1.89 -3.69
C ASP A 411 13.84 2.46 -3.10
N ILE A 412 13.77 3.63 -2.49
CA ILE A 412 14.91 4.26 -1.82
C ILE A 412 14.78 4.06 -0.31
N GLY A 413 15.83 3.54 0.32
CA GLY A 413 15.94 3.39 1.76
C GLY A 413 17.12 4.19 2.32
N TRP A 414 17.01 4.75 3.51
CA TRP A 414 18.08 5.51 4.18
C TRP A 414 17.95 5.50 5.71
N SER A 415 18.97 6.01 6.42
CA SER A 415 19.01 5.96 7.89
C SER A 415 18.58 7.25 8.59
N LEU A 416 18.91 8.41 8.05
CA LEU A 416 18.81 9.69 8.77
C LEU A 416 17.59 10.52 8.35
N GLU A 417 16.82 11.04 9.31
CA GLU A 417 15.66 11.91 9.03
C GLU A 417 16.03 13.19 8.24
N ASP A 418 17.22 13.75 8.47
CA ASP A 418 17.73 14.91 7.72
C ASP A 418 17.88 14.67 6.21
N ASP A 419 17.85 13.40 5.77
CA ASP A 419 17.91 13.01 4.37
C ASP A 419 16.54 12.89 3.70
N ASP A 420 15.42 12.95 4.42
CA ASP A 420 14.08 12.68 3.86
C ASP A 420 13.77 13.49 2.60
N GLY A 421 13.94 14.81 2.69
CA GLY A 421 13.72 15.70 1.55
C GLY A 421 14.74 15.50 0.43
N ARG A 422 15.97 15.06 0.74
CA ARG A 422 16.99 14.77 -0.29
C ARG A 422 16.65 13.48 -1.04
N ALA A 423 16.30 12.42 -0.31
CA ALA A 423 15.91 11.13 -0.85
C ALA A 423 14.69 11.27 -1.75
N HIS A 424 13.60 11.84 -1.24
CA HIS A 424 12.35 12.04 -1.98
C HIS A 424 12.58 12.82 -3.29
N ASN A 425 13.18 14.02 -3.21
CA ASN A 425 13.37 14.88 -4.38
C ASN A 425 14.31 14.26 -5.42
N ALA A 426 15.35 13.55 -4.99
CA ALA A 426 16.28 12.91 -5.91
C ALA A 426 15.63 11.70 -6.59
N THR A 427 14.89 10.86 -5.86
CA THR A 427 14.15 9.73 -6.45
C THR A 427 13.03 10.19 -7.38
N ALA A 428 12.31 11.26 -7.05
CA ALA A 428 11.36 11.89 -7.95
C ALA A 428 12.01 12.36 -9.27
N GLY A 429 13.24 12.89 -9.19
CA GLY A 429 14.05 13.27 -10.35
C GLY A 429 14.44 12.07 -11.20
N VAL A 430 14.90 10.97 -10.59
CA VAL A 430 15.19 9.71 -11.29
C VAL A 430 13.93 9.18 -11.98
N ARG A 431 12.76 9.16 -11.30
CA ARG A 431 11.48 8.78 -11.91
C ARG A 431 11.19 9.63 -13.15
N ALA A 432 11.27 10.95 -13.04
CA ALA A 432 11.00 11.86 -14.17
C ALA A 432 11.95 11.62 -15.37
N GLU A 433 13.21 11.27 -15.10
CA GLU A 433 14.19 10.90 -16.13
C GLU A 433 13.81 9.57 -16.81
N MET A 434 13.31 8.58 -16.06
CA MET A 434 12.80 7.31 -16.63
C MET A 434 11.53 7.52 -17.46
N GLU A 435 10.65 8.42 -17.03
CA GLU A 435 9.46 8.83 -17.79
C GLU A 435 9.84 9.55 -19.09
N ALA A 436 10.85 10.42 -19.04
CA ALA A 436 11.36 11.07 -20.25
C ALA A 436 11.95 10.06 -21.24
N LEU A 437 12.74 9.08 -20.76
CA LEU A 437 13.29 8.00 -21.60
C LEU A 437 12.19 7.15 -22.22
N SER A 438 11.22 6.69 -21.44
CA SER A 438 10.10 5.87 -21.96
C SER A 438 9.21 6.64 -22.94
N ARG A 439 9.00 7.94 -22.75
CA ARG A 439 8.29 8.80 -23.72
C ARG A 439 9.08 8.98 -25.02
N GLN A 440 10.40 9.15 -24.93
CA GLN A 440 11.27 9.23 -26.10
C GLN A 440 11.20 7.96 -26.95
N GLU A 441 11.10 6.79 -26.30
CA GLU A 441 10.94 5.50 -26.96
C GLU A 441 9.50 5.18 -27.39
N GLY A 442 8.53 6.04 -27.06
CA GLY A 442 7.11 5.80 -27.34
C GLY A 442 6.51 4.62 -26.55
N SER A 443 7.14 4.21 -25.45
CA SER A 443 6.71 3.08 -24.62
C SER A 443 6.01 3.48 -23.31
N TYR A 444 6.00 4.76 -22.97
CA TYR A 444 5.37 5.25 -21.73
C TYR A 444 3.88 4.86 -21.63
N VAL A 445 3.46 4.41 -20.44
CA VAL A 445 2.07 4.12 -20.11
C VAL A 445 1.61 5.09 -19.03
N GLU A 446 0.49 5.77 -19.27
CA GLU A 446 -0.11 6.72 -18.33
C GLU A 446 -0.87 6.00 -17.22
N TYR A 447 -0.14 5.25 -16.40
CA TYR A 447 -0.65 4.55 -15.22
C TYR A 447 0.39 4.55 -14.11
N ILE A 448 -0.04 4.78 -12.88
CA ILE A 448 0.80 4.71 -11.68
C ILE A 448 0.17 3.69 -10.74
N PHE A 449 0.93 2.64 -10.41
CA PHE A 449 0.47 1.62 -9.48
C PHE A 449 0.44 2.17 -8.05
N MET A 450 -0.78 2.36 -7.51
CA MET A 450 -1.01 3.02 -6.22
C MET A 450 -0.19 2.44 -5.07
N ASN A 451 -0.08 1.12 -5.01
CA ASN A 451 0.55 0.45 -3.86
C ASN A 451 2.06 0.67 -3.79
N ASP A 452 2.70 1.12 -4.87
CA ASP A 452 4.14 1.39 -4.98
C ASP A 452 4.44 2.89 -5.23
N ALA A 453 3.42 3.75 -5.20
CA ALA A 453 3.55 5.17 -5.50
C ALA A 453 3.99 6.00 -4.29
N SER A 454 4.73 7.08 -4.53
CA SER A 454 5.02 8.09 -3.50
C SER A 454 3.75 8.87 -3.17
N TRP A 455 3.68 9.41 -1.96
CA TRP A 455 2.55 10.16 -1.42
C TRP A 455 2.14 11.38 -2.26
N ASP A 456 3.07 11.95 -3.03
CA ASP A 456 2.85 13.14 -3.87
C ASP A 456 2.49 12.80 -5.33
N GLN A 457 2.46 11.52 -5.69
CA GLN A 457 2.12 11.12 -7.04
C GLN A 457 0.62 11.26 -7.31
N PRO A 458 0.22 11.80 -8.47
CA PRO A 458 -1.19 11.97 -8.83
C PRO A 458 -1.80 10.65 -9.33
N VAL A 459 -1.77 9.61 -8.50
CA VAL A 459 -2.16 8.23 -8.84
C VAL A 459 -3.56 8.15 -9.45
N ILE A 460 -4.58 8.62 -8.73
CA ILE A 460 -5.97 8.50 -9.18
C ILE A 460 -6.22 9.33 -10.44
N ALA A 461 -5.47 10.42 -10.66
CA ALA A 461 -5.59 11.20 -11.89
C ALA A 461 -5.16 10.40 -13.13
N HIS A 462 -4.33 9.37 -12.97
CA HIS A 462 -3.88 8.47 -14.05
C HIS A 462 -4.85 7.31 -14.33
N TYR A 463 -6.03 7.26 -13.70
CA TYR A 463 -7.04 6.23 -13.99
C TYR A 463 -7.91 6.54 -15.22
N GLY A 464 -7.67 7.68 -15.86
CA GLY A 464 -8.46 8.20 -16.97
C GLY A 464 -9.68 9.01 -16.53
N GLU A 465 -10.09 9.97 -17.36
CA GLU A 465 -11.11 10.95 -17.04
C GLU A 465 -12.46 10.33 -16.65
N GLU A 466 -12.86 9.24 -17.31
CA GLU A 466 -14.11 8.55 -17.02
C GLU A 466 -14.11 7.96 -15.61
N SER A 467 -13.05 7.24 -15.25
CA SER A 467 -12.89 6.63 -13.92
C SER A 467 -12.85 7.71 -12.85
N VAL A 468 -12.07 8.78 -13.05
CA VAL A 468 -11.98 9.90 -12.10
C VAL A 468 -13.35 10.55 -11.88
N ARG A 469 -14.08 10.84 -12.95
CA ARG A 469 -15.44 11.41 -12.86
C ARG A 469 -16.38 10.49 -12.08
N LYS A 470 -16.37 9.18 -12.40
CA LYS A 470 -17.23 8.19 -11.73
C LYS A 470 -16.88 8.06 -10.24
N LEU A 471 -15.59 8.05 -9.88
CA LEU A 471 -15.16 8.05 -8.48
C LEU A 471 -15.69 9.27 -7.73
N ARG A 472 -15.64 10.46 -8.34
CA ARG A 472 -16.23 11.68 -7.75
C ARG A 472 -17.74 11.59 -7.58
N ASP A 473 -18.45 11.02 -8.54
CA ASP A 473 -19.90 10.80 -8.45
C ASP A 473 -20.26 9.86 -7.29
N VAL A 474 -19.50 8.77 -7.11
CA VAL A 474 -19.66 7.85 -5.98
C VAL A 474 -19.35 8.56 -4.66
N GLN A 475 -18.24 9.31 -4.57
CA GLN A 475 -17.92 10.08 -3.37
C GLN A 475 -19.05 11.05 -3.01
N ARG A 476 -19.62 11.77 -3.98
CA ARG A 476 -20.74 12.69 -3.72
C ARG A 476 -21.99 11.97 -3.21
N ARG A 477 -22.21 10.72 -3.61
CA ARG A 477 -23.35 9.92 -3.17
C ARG A 477 -23.18 9.40 -1.74
N TYR A 478 -22.02 8.87 -1.39
CA TYR A 478 -21.78 8.16 -0.12
C TYR A 478 -21.12 9.03 0.96
N ASP A 479 -20.46 10.12 0.57
CA ASP A 479 -19.83 11.10 1.44
C ASP A 479 -20.06 12.54 0.91
N PRO A 480 -21.31 13.04 0.90
CA PRO A 480 -21.64 14.36 0.34
C PRO A 480 -20.94 15.53 1.05
N LEU A 481 -20.51 15.33 2.30
CA LEU A 481 -19.77 16.33 3.09
C LEU A 481 -18.25 16.27 2.86
N ARG A 482 -17.78 15.37 1.99
CA ARG A 482 -16.37 15.18 1.67
C ARG A 482 -15.54 14.91 2.93
N VAL A 483 -16.09 14.20 3.92
CA VAL A 483 -15.43 13.86 5.19
C VAL A 483 -14.09 13.17 4.94
N PHE A 484 -14.04 12.16 4.07
CA PHE A 484 -12.81 11.42 3.79
C PHE A 484 -11.84 12.18 2.87
N GLN A 485 -12.30 13.23 2.17
CA GLN A 485 -11.41 14.14 1.43
C GLN A 485 -10.84 15.25 2.33
N ARG A 486 -11.60 15.69 3.34
CA ARG A 486 -11.27 16.86 4.18
C ARG A 486 -10.60 16.50 5.50
N LEU A 487 -11.14 15.51 6.20
CA LEU A 487 -10.73 15.14 7.55
C LEU A 487 -9.66 14.04 7.55
N VAL A 488 -9.50 13.31 6.46
CA VAL A 488 -8.38 12.36 6.29
C VAL A 488 -7.29 13.03 5.44
N PRO A 489 -6.17 13.48 6.03
CA PRO A 489 -5.21 14.33 5.32
C PRO A 489 -4.33 13.57 4.32
N GLY A 490 -4.02 12.28 4.57
CA GLY A 490 -3.16 11.49 3.70
C GLY A 490 -3.89 10.43 2.88
N GLY A 491 -3.11 9.64 2.15
CA GLY A 491 -3.58 8.71 1.12
C GLY A 491 -3.89 9.43 -0.19
N PHE A 492 -4.07 8.66 -1.26
CA PHE A 492 -4.36 9.21 -2.59
C PHE A 492 -5.79 9.71 -2.66
N LYS A 493 -5.97 11.03 -2.71
CA LYS A 493 -7.28 11.68 -2.78
C LYS A 493 -7.81 11.78 -4.19
N LEU A 494 -9.12 11.93 -4.30
CA LEU A 494 -9.76 12.14 -5.58
C LEU A 494 -9.32 13.52 -6.10
N PRO A 495 -8.79 13.63 -7.33
CA PRO A 495 -8.47 14.92 -7.91
C PRO A 495 -9.73 15.79 -7.97
N GLU A 496 -9.62 17.12 -7.93
CA GLU A 496 -10.78 18.03 -7.96
C GLU A 496 -11.37 18.26 -9.34
#